data_AF-A0A959AL28-F1
#
_entry.id   AF-A0A959AL28-F1
#
_cell.length_a   1.000
_cell.length_b   1.000
_cell.length_c   1.000
_cell.angle_alpha   90.00
_cell.angle_beta   90.00
_cell.angle_gamma   90.00
#
_symmetry.space_group_name_H-M   'P 1'
#
loop_
_entity.id
_entity.type
_entity.pdbx_description
1 polymer ?
#
loop_
_entity_poly.entity_id
_entity_poly.type
_entity_poly.pdbx_seq_one_letter_code
_entity_poly.pdbx_strand_id
1 'polypeptide(L)'
;MKRKGILVAVSLLLCAMGGYSQVKSSAFQLMLKKLLQHSVPEVDIQATARDSAALVFLDAREPAEFEVSHLKGAISVGYDHFDLNKLPALAKKNRIVVYCSVGYRSEKVAEKLIAAGYKNVSNLYGGIFEWVNQGFPVFNQSGKTNRVHAYDRTWGVWLNKGEKVY
;
A
#
# COMPACT_ATOMS: atom_id res chain seq x y z
N MET A 1 20.83 -49.10 25.36
CA MET A 1 21.32 -47.70 25.49
C MET A 1 20.79 -46.88 24.31
N LYS A 2 19.77 -46.03 24.53
CA LYS A 2 19.20 -45.15 23.48
C LYS A 2 19.79 -43.74 23.66
N ARG A 3 20.57 -43.26 22.67
CA ARG A 3 21.06 -41.88 22.65
C ARG A 3 19.92 -40.96 22.20
N LYS A 4 19.56 -39.99 23.05
CA LYS A 4 18.59 -38.93 22.76
C LYS A 4 19.26 -37.88 21.89
N GLY A 5 18.80 -37.69 20.66
CA GLY A 5 19.17 -36.56 19.82
C GLY A 5 18.35 -35.34 20.24
N ILE A 6 19.02 -34.29 20.71
CA ILE A 6 18.41 -32.98 20.97
C ILE A 6 18.32 -32.27 19.62
N LEU A 7 17.09 -32.09 19.13
CA LEU A 7 16.82 -31.26 17.96
C LEU A 7 16.78 -29.80 18.42
N VAL A 8 17.87 -29.06 18.21
CA VAL A 8 17.87 -27.61 18.40
C VAL A 8 17.14 -27.00 17.21
N ALA A 9 15.89 -26.58 17.42
CA ALA A 9 15.16 -25.78 16.46
C ALA A 9 15.80 -24.39 16.41
N VAL A 10 16.63 -24.15 15.38
CA VAL A 10 17.12 -22.81 15.06
C VAL A 10 15.94 -22.03 14.48
N SER A 11 15.24 -21.30 15.34
CA SER A 11 14.27 -20.30 14.90
C SER A 11 15.03 -19.17 14.21
N LEU A 12 15.05 -19.20 12.87
CA LEU A 12 15.41 -18.07 12.05
C LEU A 12 14.38 -16.95 12.30
N LEU A 13 14.65 -16.11 13.31
CA LEU A 13 14.10 -14.77 13.33
C LEU A 13 14.69 -14.04 12.13
N LEU A 14 13.96 -14.05 11.01
CA LEU A 14 14.14 -13.07 9.94
C LEU A 14 13.79 -11.70 10.51
N CYS A 15 14.78 -11.08 11.14
CA CYS A 15 14.79 -9.65 11.33
C CYS A 15 14.85 -9.04 9.93
N ALA A 16 13.70 -8.67 9.38
CA ALA A 16 13.62 -7.96 8.12
C ALA A 16 14.30 -6.61 8.32
N MET A 17 15.58 -6.54 7.95
CA MET A 17 16.32 -5.30 7.87
C MET A 17 15.55 -4.40 6.90
N GLY A 18 15.02 -3.30 7.44
CA GLY A 18 14.33 -2.25 6.71
C GLY A 18 15.26 -1.64 5.68
N GLY A 19 15.32 -2.23 4.50
CA GLY A 19 15.90 -1.62 3.32
C GLY A 19 14.97 -0.51 2.87
N TYR A 20 15.51 0.69 2.71
CA TYR A 20 14.80 1.86 2.20
C TYR A 20 13.90 1.48 1.02
N SER A 21 12.64 1.91 1.14
CA SER A 21 11.59 1.65 0.19
C SER A 21 12.02 1.96 -1.26
N GLN A 22 11.83 0.97 -2.13
CA GLN A 22 12.44 0.89 -3.46
C GLN A 22 11.63 1.65 -4.52
N VAL A 23 11.48 2.98 -4.39
CA VAL A 23 10.98 3.80 -5.51
C VAL A 23 12.10 3.95 -6.51
N LYS A 24 11.86 3.55 -7.77
CA LYS A 24 12.93 3.46 -8.77
C LYS A 24 13.47 4.82 -9.23
N SER A 25 12.65 5.86 -9.19
CA SER A 25 13.02 7.22 -9.59
C SER A 25 13.59 8.00 -8.41
N SER A 26 14.85 8.45 -8.52
CA SER A 26 15.49 9.28 -7.49
C SER A 26 14.75 10.59 -7.23
N ALA A 27 14.20 11.22 -8.28
CA ALA A 27 13.40 12.43 -8.14
C ALA A 27 12.09 12.16 -7.39
N PHE A 28 11.42 11.04 -7.71
CA PHE A 28 10.19 10.67 -7.03
C PHE A 28 10.46 10.30 -5.57
N GLN A 29 11.53 9.55 -5.29
CA GLN A 29 11.98 9.26 -3.93
C GLN A 29 12.25 10.54 -3.13
N LEU A 30 12.92 11.54 -3.73
CA LEU A 30 13.19 12.81 -3.06
C LEU A 30 11.91 13.59 -2.76
N MET A 31 10.96 13.59 -3.70
CA MET A 31 9.65 14.21 -3.51
C MET A 31 8.91 13.55 -2.34
N LEU A 32 8.84 12.21 -2.31
CA LEU A 32 8.16 11.45 -1.26
C LEU A 32 8.78 11.68 0.12
N LYS A 33 10.13 11.69 0.21
CA LYS A 33 10.85 11.99 1.47
C LYS A 33 10.52 13.37 2.05
N LYS A 34 10.14 14.33 1.21
CA LYS A 34 9.74 15.67 1.66
C LYS A 34 8.25 15.76 1.95
N LEU A 35 7.42 15.01 1.22
CA LEU A 35 5.97 15.06 1.30
C LEU A 35 5.42 14.27 2.50
N LEU A 36 5.98 13.10 2.77
CA LEU A 36 5.48 12.16 3.78
C LEU A 36 6.07 12.46 5.16
N GLN A 37 5.30 12.18 6.22
CA GLN A 37 5.75 12.38 7.59
C GLN A 37 6.51 11.17 8.15
N HIS A 38 6.38 10.01 7.49
CA HIS A 38 6.90 8.73 7.93
C HIS A 38 6.42 8.36 9.34
N SER A 39 5.16 8.71 9.66
CA SER A 39 4.56 8.56 10.99
C SER A 39 4.01 7.15 11.25
N VAL A 40 3.90 6.34 10.21
CA VAL A 40 3.39 4.96 10.25
C VAL A 40 4.36 4.02 9.56
N PRO A 41 4.32 2.70 9.82
CA PRO A 41 5.12 1.74 9.07
C PRO A 41 4.85 1.85 7.57
N GLU A 42 5.91 1.82 6.77
CA GLU A 42 5.84 1.86 5.31
C GLU A 42 6.26 0.52 4.73
N VAL A 43 5.63 0.11 3.64
CA VAL A 43 5.98 -1.10 2.89
C VAL A 43 6.31 -0.76 1.43
N ASP A 44 7.29 -1.45 0.87
CA ASP A 44 7.67 -1.30 -0.53
C ASP A 44 6.75 -2.11 -1.46
N ILE A 45 6.73 -1.72 -2.74
CA ILE A 45 5.88 -2.33 -3.76
C ILE A 45 6.18 -3.83 -3.97
N GLN A 46 7.45 -4.23 -4.00
CA GLN A 46 7.85 -5.61 -4.32
C GLN A 46 7.50 -6.58 -3.20
N ALA A 47 7.75 -6.21 -1.94
CA ALA A 47 7.32 -6.99 -0.78
C ALA A 47 5.78 -7.10 -0.74
N THR A 48 5.09 -6.00 -0.98
CA THR A 48 3.62 -5.96 -0.98
C THR A 48 3.02 -6.83 -2.08
N ALA A 49 3.60 -6.82 -3.29
CA ALA A 49 3.12 -7.64 -4.39
C ALA A 49 3.31 -9.13 -4.13
N ARG A 50 4.46 -9.54 -3.56
CA ARG A 50 4.74 -10.93 -3.19
C ARG A 50 3.74 -11.49 -2.18
N ASP A 51 3.35 -10.68 -1.20
CA ASP A 51 2.46 -11.08 -0.11
C ASP A 51 0.98 -10.75 -0.36
N SER A 52 0.62 -10.21 -1.53
CA SER A 52 -0.69 -9.58 -1.79
C SER A 52 -1.92 -10.42 -1.40
N ALA A 53 -1.86 -11.74 -1.51
CA ALA A 53 -2.95 -12.64 -1.13
C ALA A 53 -3.25 -12.68 0.39
N ALA A 54 -2.29 -12.28 1.22
CA ALA A 54 -2.41 -12.26 2.68
C ALA A 54 -2.69 -10.84 3.24
N LEU A 55 -2.88 -9.86 2.35
CA LEU A 55 -3.04 -8.45 2.69
C LEU A 55 -4.47 -7.98 2.43
N VAL A 56 -4.96 -7.09 3.28
CA VAL A 56 -6.16 -6.29 3.02
C VAL A 56 -5.72 -4.94 2.51
N PHE A 57 -6.11 -4.61 1.28
CA PHE A 57 -5.82 -3.31 0.68
C PHE A 57 -6.97 -2.33 0.95
N LEU A 58 -6.64 -1.15 1.48
CA LEU A 58 -7.58 -0.03 1.60
C LEU A 58 -7.13 1.10 0.66
N ASP A 59 -8.01 1.50 -0.25
CA ASP A 59 -7.78 2.60 -1.17
C ASP A 59 -8.36 3.89 -0.58
N ALA A 60 -7.46 4.78 -0.17
CA ALA A 60 -7.79 6.09 0.39
C ALA A 60 -7.97 7.17 -0.69
N ARG A 61 -8.03 6.80 -1.97
CA ARG A 61 -8.42 7.73 -3.04
C ARG A 61 -9.94 7.89 -3.10
N GLU A 62 -10.38 8.96 -3.74
CA GLU A 62 -11.82 9.22 -3.86
C GLU A 62 -12.49 8.23 -4.83
N PRO A 63 -13.81 7.99 -4.72
CA PRO A 63 -14.50 6.95 -5.49
C PRO A 63 -14.26 7.04 -7.00
N ALA A 64 -14.26 8.24 -7.58
CA ALA A 64 -13.98 8.42 -9.01
C ALA A 64 -12.58 7.90 -9.42
N GLU A 65 -11.58 8.05 -8.55
CA GLU A 65 -10.22 7.53 -8.79
C GLU A 65 -10.16 6.01 -8.66
N PHE A 66 -10.93 5.44 -7.72
CA PHE A 66 -11.04 4.00 -7.49
C PHE A 66 -11.74 3.28 -8.66
N GLU A 67 -12.81 3.87 -9.21
CA GLU A 67 -13.56 3.30 -10.34
C GLU A 67 -12.72 3.24 -11.63
N VAL A 68 -11.81 4.20 -11.82
CA VAL A 68 -10.85 4.14 -12.95
C VAL A 68 -9.97 2.89 -12.85
N SER A 69 -9.37 2.70 -11.67
CA SER A 69 -8.63 1.48 -11.35
C SER A 69 -8.25 1.43 -9.87
N HIS A 70 -7.94 0.23 -9.38
CA HIS A 70 -7.52 -0.05 -8.00
C HIS A 70 -6.65 -1.33 -7.95
N LEU A 71 -5.99 -1.57 -6.81
CA LEU A 71 -5.29 -2.83 -6.55
C LEU A 71 -6.31 -3.98 -6.42
N LYS A 72 -5.91 -5.20 -6.80
CA LYS A 72 -6.83 -6.35 -6.81
C LYS A 72 -7.46 -6.57 -5.43
N GLY A 73 -8.78 -6.55 -5.37
CA GLY A 73 -9.53 -6.79 -4.13
C GLY A 73 -9.43 -5.66 -3.09
N ALA A 74 -8.96 -4.47 -3.49
CA ALA A 74 -8.93 -3.32 -2.59
C ALA A 74 -10.34 -2.85 -2.22
N ILE A 75 -10.48 -2.39 -0.98
CA ILE A 75 -11.72 -1.78 -0.47
C ILE A 75 -11.55 -0.26 -0.58
N SER A 76 -12.47 0.40 -1.28
CA SER A 76 -12.52 1.87 -1.32
C SER A 76 -12.95 2.40 0.06
N VAL A 77 -12.15 3.30 0.64
CA VAL A 77 -12.45 3.93 1.94
C VAL A 77 -12.50 5.45 1.86
N GLY A 78 -11.98 6.05 0.79
CA GLY A 78 -11.90 7.50 0.62
C GLY A 78 -10.96 8.18 1.61
N TYR A 79 -10.76 9.48 1.44
CA TYR A 79 -9.97 10.29 2.36
C TYR A 79 -10.80 11.42 2.99
N ASP A 80 -11.48 12.22 2.17
CA ASP A 80 -12.16 13.43 2.62
C ASP A 80 -13.29 13.13 3.62
N HIS A 81 -13.97 12.00 3.42
CA HIS A 81 -15.06 11.51 4.27
C HIS A 81 -14.75 10.14 4.90
N PHE A 82 -13.47 9.85 5.13
CA PHE A 82 -13.07 8.59 5.76
C PHE A 82 -13.73 8.41 7.14
N ASP A 83 -14.48 7.31 7.27
CA ASP A 83 -15.22 6.96 8.48
C ASP A 83 -14.86 5.53 8.92
N LEU A 84 -14.21 5.44 10.08
CA LEU A 84 -13.79 4.16 10.68
C LEU A 84 -14.96 3.20 10.90
N ASN A 85 -16.18 3.72 11.13
CA ASN A 85 -17.36 2.90 11.39
C ASN A 85 -17.95 2.26 10.13
N LYS A 86 -17.55 2.74 8.94
CA LYS A 86 -17.98 2.20 7.64
C LYS A 86 -17.03 1.15 7.09
N LEU A 87 -15.91 0.89 7.78
CA LEU A 87 -15.04 -0.20 7.40
C LEU A 87 -15.80 -1.52 7.51
N PRO A 88 -15.58 -2.47 6.59
CA PRO A 88 -16.09 -3.82 6.78
C PRO A 88 -15.51 -4.40 8.08
N ALA A 89 -16.10 -5.50 8.55
CA ALA A 89 -15.65 -6.20 9.76
C ALA A 89 -14.23 -6.78 9.59
N LEU A 90 -13.21 -5.92 9.67
CA LEU A 90 -11.80 -6.27 9.60
C LEU A 90 -11.32 -6.58 11.01
N ALA A 91 -10.79 -7.78 11.21
CA ALA A 91 -10.18 -8.12 12.50
C ALA A 91 -8.96 -7.21 12.74
N LYS A 92 -8.77 -6.75 13.97
CA LYS A 92 -7.65 -5.85 14.36
C LYS A 92 -6.26 -6.46 14.11
N LYS A 93 -6.19 -7.78 13.88
CA LYS A 93 -4.97 -8.54 13.53
C LYS A 93 -4.68 -8.62 12.04
N ASN A 94 -5.61 -8.23 11.16
CA ASN A 94 -5.41 -8.28 9.72
C ASN A 94 -4.21 -7.43 9.32
N ARG A 95 -3.42 -7.91 8.34
CA ARG A 95 -2.33 -7.16 7.72
C ARG A 95 -2.95 -6.18 6.71
N ILE A 96 -3.04 -4.92 7.08
CA ILE A 96 -3.68 -3.87 6.29
C ILE A 96 -2.60 -3.04 5.61
N VAL A 97 -2.72 -2.88 4.30
CA VAL A 97 -1.92 -1.92 3.53
C VAL A 97 -2.86 -0.85 2.98
N VAL A 98 -2.65 0.38 3.41
CA VAL A 98 -3.39 1.53 2.91
C VAL A 98 -2.58 2.18 1.79
N TYR A 99 -3.24 2.58 0.71
CA TYR A 99 -2.58 3.32 -0.37
C TYR A 99 -3.46 4.45 -0.89
N CYS A 100 -2.80 5.44 -1.49
CA CYS A 100 -3.45 6.43 -2.34
C CYS A 100 -2.63 6.60 -3.62
N SER A 101 -2.67 7.78 -4.26
CA SER A 101 -1.88 8.08 -5.46
C SER A 101 -0.37 7.89 -5.22
N VAL A 102 0.16 8.56 -4.18
CA VAL A 102 1.60 8.63 -3.88
C VAL A 102 1.99 8.27 -2.44
N GLY A 103 1.01 8.13 -1.52
CA GLY A 103 1.24 7.74 -0.12
C GLY A 103 0.78 8.77 0.94
N TYR A 104 0.46 10.01 0.55
CA TYR A 104 0.13 11.08 1.50
C TYR A 104 -1.22 10.86 2.23
N ARG A 105 -2.32 10.78 1.48
CA ARG A 105 -3.66 10.52 2.05
C ARG A 105 -3.72 9.21 2.84
N SER A 106 -3.05 8.17 2.35
CA SER A 106 -3.04 6.85 2.98
C SER A 106 -2.22 6.80 4.26
N GLU A 107 -1.16 7.61 4.40
CA GLU A 107 -0.47 7.78 5.69
C GLU A 107 -1.45 8.27 6.76
N LYS A 108 -2.27 9.28 6.44
CA LYS A 108 -3.27 9.85 7.36
C LYS A 108 -4.41 8.88 7.70
N VAL A 109 -4.84 8.06 6.76
CA VAL A 109 -5.80 7.00 7.03
C VAL A 109 -5.18 5.90 7.89
N ALA A 110 -3.92 5.53 7.64
CA ALA A 110 -3.19 4.55 8.44
C ALA A 110 -3.01 5.02 9.90
N GLU A 111 -2.69 6.31 10.13
CA GLU A 111 -2.64 6.90 11.47
C GLU A 111 -3.97 6.71 12.22
N LYS A 112 -5.11 7.00 11.58
CA LYS A 112 -6.45 6.82 12.17
C LYS A 112 -6.74 5.35 12.50
N LEU A 113 -6.35 4.41 11.64
CA LEU A 113 -6.51 2.98 11.89
C LEU A 113 -5.67 2.52 13.09
N ILE A 114 -4.40 2.94 13.16
CA ILE A 114 -3.52 2.60 14.28
C ILE A 114 -4.08 3.17 15.59
N ALA A 115 -4.53 4.43 15.58
CA ALA A 115 -5.18 5.06 16.74
C ALA A 115 -6.46 4.31 17.17
N ALA A 116 -7.18 3.71 16.23
CA ALA A 116 -8.34 2.85 16.49
C ALA A 116 -7.97 1.40 16.88
N GLY A 117 -6.70 1.10 17.13
CA GLY A 117 -6.23 -0.19 17.66
C GLY A 117 -5.99 -1.29 16.62
N TYR A 118 -5.96 -0.97 15.32
CA TYR A 118 -5.48 -1.91 14.30
C TYR A 118 -3.97 -2.08 14.43
N LYS A 119 -3.49 -3.33 14.56
CA LYS A 119 -2.10 -3.58 14.98
C LYS A 119 -1.11 -3.70 13.83
N ASN A 120 -1.57 -4.13 12.66
CA ASN A 120 -0.73 -4.44 11.51
C ASN A 120 -1.13 -3.56 10.32
N VAL A 121 -0.90 -2.25 10.43
CA VAL A 121 -1.24 -1.26 9.38
C VAL A 121 0.03 -0.70 8.79
N SER A 122 0.10 -0.59 7.47
CA SER A 122 1.22 0.05 6.79
C SER A 122 0.76 0.91 5.62
N ASN A 123 1.52 1.97 5.32
CA ASN A 123 1.34 2.81 4.15
C ASN A 123 2.11 2.24 2.96
N LEU A 124 1.49 2.13 1.78
CA LEU A 124 2.17 1.71 0.56
C LEU A 124 3.01 2.88 0.02
N TYR A 125 4.32 2.78 0.18
CA TYR A 125 5.23 3.87 -0.18
C TYR A 125 5.27 4.08 -1.71
N GLY A 126 4.98 5.31 -2.15
CA GLY A 126 4.83 5.64 -3.58
C GLY A 126 3.44 5.33 -4.16
N GLY A 127 2.54 4.74 -3.36
CA GLY A 127 1.14 4.51 -3.71
C GLY A 127 0.91 3.69 -4.98
N ILE A 128 -0.29 3.83 -5.55
CA ILE A 128 -0.65 3.17 -6.81
C ILE A 128 0.18 3.66 -8.00
N PHE A 129 0.76 4.87 -7.93
CA PHE A 129 1.63 5.36 -9.00
C PHE A 129 2.90 4.52 -9.08
N GLU A 130 3.59 4.32 -7.96
CA GLU A 130 4.79 3.48 -7.99
C GLU A 130 4.46 2.01 -8.26
N TRP A 131 3.32 1.51 -7.76
CA TRP A 131 2.82 0.18 -8.11
C TRP A 131 2.79 -0.04 -9.63
N VAL A 132 2.18 0.89 -10.36
CA VAL A 132 2.07 0.82 -11.83
C VAL A 132 3.42 1.11 -12.51
N ASN A 133 4.21 2.04 -11.99
CA ASN A 133 5.57 2.31 -12.51
C ASN A 133 6.47 1.06 -12.44
N GLN A 134 6.26 0.21 -11.44
CA GLN A 134 6.98 -1.05 -11.32
C GLN A 134 6.40 -2.18 -12.18
N GLY A 135 5.28 -1.94 -12.86
CA GLY A 135 4.68 -2.85 -13.84
C GLY A 135 3.64 -3.80 -13.25
N PHE A 136 3.17 -3.55 -12.02
CA PHE A 136 2.13 -4.38 -11.42
C PHE A 136 0.74 -4.01 -11.96
N PRO A 137 -0.18 -4.99 -12.06
CA PRO A 137 -1.49 -4.78 -12.64
C PRO A 137 -2.41 -3.99 -11.70
N VAL A 138 -3.34 -3.25 -12.30
CA VAL A 138 -4.48 -2.63 -11.63
C VAL A 138 -5.78 -3.09 -12.29
N PHE A 139 -6.90 -2.92 -11.60
CA PHE A 139 -8.18 -3.51 -11.96
C PHE A 139 -9.29 -2.48 -11.85
N ASN A 140 -10.35 -2.64 -12.63
CA ASN A 140 -11.62 -1.95 -12.47
C ASN A 140 -12.76 -2.98 -12.56
N GLN A 141 -14.01 -2.52 -12.68
CA GLN A 141 -15.18 -3.39 -12.79
C GLN A 141 -15.11 -4.37 -13.98
N SER A 142 -14.40 -3.99 -15.06
CA SER A 142 -14.24 -4.82 -16.27
C SER A 142 -13.02 -5.74 -16.23
N GLY A 143 -12.28 -5.78 -15.13
CA GLY A 143 -11.09 -6.62 -14.96
C GLY A 143 -9.79 -5.82 -15.04
N LYS A 144 -8.72 -6.43 -15.57
CA LYS A 144 -7.40 -5.80 -15.64
C LYS A 144 -7.45 -4.60 -16.59
N THR A 145 -6.90 -3.46 -16.16
CA THR A 145 -6.83 -2.24 -16.95
C THR A 145 -5.44 -1.61 -16.83
N ASN A 146 -5.09 -0.75 -17.79
CA ASN A 146 -3.88 0.07 -17.72
C ASN A 146 -4.19 1.54 -17.37
N ARG A 147 -5.48 1.89 -17.21
CA ARG A 147 -5.90 3.25 -16.85
C ARG A 147 -5.62 3.53 -15.40
N VAL A 148 -5.13 4.73 -15.08
CA VAL A 148 -4.85 5.16 -13.72
C VAL A 148 -5.24 6.63 -13.58
N HIS A 149 -6.03 6.93 -12.57
CA HIS A 149 -6.41 8.31 -12.28
C HIS A 149 -5.21 9.06 -11.72
N ALA A 150 -4.72 10.04 -12.46
CA ALA A 150 -3.51 10.80 -12.16
C ALA A 150 -3.77 12.00 -11.24
N TYR A 151 -5.01 12.15 -10.76
CA TYR A 151 -5.53 13.23 -9.93
C TYR A 151 -5.55 14.58 -10.67
N ASP A 152 -4.39 15.14 -10.98
CA ASP A 152 -4.25 16.30 -11.87
C ASP A 152 -2.91 16.22 -12.63
N ARG A 153 -2.69 17.14 -13.57
CA ARG A 153 -1.47 17.12 -14.41
C ARG A 153 -0.18 17.34 -13.61
N THR A 154 -0.25 18.00 -12.46
CA THR A 154 0.90 18.24 -11.57
C THR A 154 1.32 16.95 -10.89
N TRP A 155 0.38 16.17 -10.38
CA TRP A 155 0.66 14.86 -9.77
C TRP A 155 0.94 13.78 -10.81
N GLY A 156 0.31 13.88 -11.98
CA GLY A 156 0.49 12.93 -13.07
C GLY A 156 1.92 12.80 -13.58
N VAL A 157 2.82 13.75 -13.31
CA VAL A 157 4.25 13.65 -13.67
C VAL A 157 4.97 12.48 -12.97
N TRP A 158 4.46 12.02 -11.83
CA TRP A 158 5.04 10.92 -11.06
C TRP A 158 4.56 9.53 -11.50
N LEU A 159 3.52 9.48 -12.35
CA LEU A 159 3.03 8.27 -12.99
C LEU A 159 3.71 8.14 -14.36
N ASN A 160 4.66 7.21 -14.49
CA ASN A 160 5.47 7.03 -15.70
C ASN A 160 4.98 5.89 -16.60
N LYS A 161 4.08 5.05 -16.09
CA LYS A 161 3.47 3.93 -16.83
C LYS A 161 1.95 3.95 -16.68
N GLY A 162 1.27 3.26 -17.60
CA GLY A 162 -0.19 3.26 -17.68
C GLY A 162 -0.76 4.44 -18.46
N GLU A 163 -2.07 4.39 -18.72
CA GLU A 163 -2.86 5.43 -19.37
C GLU A 163 -3.38 6.39 -18.29
N LYS A 164 -2.88 7.63 -18.29
CA LYS A 164 -3.31 8.65 -17.32
C LYS A 164 -4.70 9.15 -17.68
N VAL A 165 -5.57 9.20 -16.70
CA VAL A 165 -6.87 9.91 -16.79
C VAL A 165 -6.96 10.94 -15.67
N TYR A 166 -7.77 11.97 -15.87
CA TYR A 166 -7.92 13.12 -14.97
C TYR A 166 -9.40 13.46 -14.83
#